data_AF-A0A382XIC6-F1
#
_entry.id   AF-A0A382XIC6-F1
#
_cell.length_a   1.000
_cell.length_b   1.000
_cell.length_c   1.000
_cell.angle_alpha   90.00
_cell.angle_beta   90.00
_cell.angle_gamma   90.00
#
_symmetry.space_group_name_H-M   'P 1'
#
loop_
_entity.id
_entity.type
_entity.pdbx_description
1 polymer ?
#
loop_
_entity_poly.entity_id
_entity_poly.type
_entity_poly.pdbx_seq_one_letter_code
_entity_poly.pdbx_strand_id
1 'polypeptide(L)' 'MTEKTKQTSRRKGRGREARRKDRANSSNANAIWPGIEGGLYQPLTERDVEKVHQAALTIVEQTGIADATEELLDLVLPR' A
#
# COMPACT_ATOMS: atom_id res chain seq x y z
N MET A 1 -1.30 67.65 -8.39
CA MET A 1 -0.30 66.69 -7.85
C MET A 1 -0.94 65.93 -6.70
N THR A 2 -1.55 64.77 -6.96
CA THR A 2 -1.91 63.81 -5.90
C THR A 2 -2.08 62.44 -6.54
N GLU A 3 -1.18 61.53 -6.16
CA GLU A 3 -0.95 60.22 -6.75
C GLU A 3 -1.99 59.21 -6.24
N LYS A 4 -2.62 58.46 -7.15
CA LYS A 4 -3.39 57.26 -6.81
C LYS A 4 -2.44 56.07 -6.68
N THR A 5 -2.12 55.68 -5.46
CA THR A 5 -1.35 54.46 -5.18
C THR A 5 -2.19 53.22 -5.54
N LYS A 6 -1.76 52.52 -6.59
CA LYS A 6 -2.33 51.25 -7.04
C LYS A 6 -1.99 50.16 -6.02
N GLN A 7 -2.96 49.83 -5.16
CA GLN A 7 -2.90 48.69 -4.25
C GLN A 7 -2.63 47.41 -5.06
N THR A 8 -1.40 46.90 -4.97
CA THR A 8 -1.05 45.60 -5.54
C THR A 8 -1.78 44.53 -4.75
N SER A 9 -2.78 43.89 -5.37
CA SER A 9 -3.45 42.76 -4.74
C SER A 9 -2.42 41.66 -4.52
N ARG A 10 -2.06 41.39 -3.27
CA ARG A 10 -1.24 40.23 -2.92
C ARG A 10 -1.97 39.01 -3.46
N ARG A 11 -1.43 38.39 -4.52
CA ARG A 11 -1.93 37.11 -5.07
C ARG A 11 -2.12 36.18 -3.87
N LYS A 12 -3.39 35.87 -3.56
CA LYS A 12 -3.76 34.96 -2.47
C LYS A 12 -3.19 33.60 -2.85
N GLY A 13 -1.98 33.31 -2.35
CA GLY A 13 -1.32 32.04 -2.60
C GLY A 13 -2.29 30.93 -2.25
N ARG A 14 -2.48 29.97 -3.17
CA ARG A 14 -3.36 28.83 -2.99
C ARG A 14 -3.16 28.24 -1.59
N GLY A 15 -4.21 28.28 -0.76
CA GLY A 15 -4.15 27.95 0.66
C GLY A 15 -3.64 26.53 0.91
N ARG A 16 -3.03 26.30 2.09
CA ARG A 16 -2.50 24.98 2.48
C ARG A 16 -3.54 23.87 2.37
N GLU A 17 -4.80 24.18 2.68
CA GLU A 17 -5.91 23.24 2.57
C GLU A 17 -6.18 22.83 1.13
N ALA A 18 -6.22 23.79 0.20
CA ALA A 18 -6.35 23.50 -1.23
C ALA A 18 -5.15 22.68 -1.74
N ARG A 19 -3.93 22.90 -1.21
CA ARG A 19 -2.76 22.07 -1.52
C ARG A 19 -2.85 20.65 -0.96
N ARG A 20 -3.46 20.46 0.22
CA ARG A 20 -3.70 19.11 0.78
C ARG A 20 -4.78 18.36 0.01
N LYS A 21 -5.88 19.03 -0.34
CA LYS A 21 -6.98 18.41 -1.11
C LYS A 21 -6.47 17.86 -2.45
N ASP A 22 -5.70 18.62 -3.21
CA ASP A 22 -5.14 18.09 -4.46
C ASP A 22 -4.10 16.98 -4.27
N ARG A 23 -3.37 16.94 -3.14
CA ARG A 23 -2.44 15.83 -2.83
C ARG A 23 -3.17 14.56 -2.38
N ALA A 24 -4.31 14.72 -1.70
CA ALA A 24 -5.17 13.60 -1.33
C ALA A 24 -5.93 13.07 -2.56
N ASN A 25 -6.31 13.97 -3.48
CA ASN A 25 -6.97 13.62 -4.74
C ASN A 25 -5.99 13.21 -5.85
N SER A 26 -4.69 13.49 -5.69
CA SER A 26 -3.69 12.92 -6.59
C SER A 26 -3.59 11.44 -6.26
N SER A 27 -4.15 10.62 -7.14
CA SER A 27 -3.88 9.20 -7.25
C SER A 27 -2.38 9.01 -7.44
N ASN A 28 -1.62 9.04 -6.35
CA ASN A 28 -0.23 8.61 -6.32
C ASN A 28 -0.22 7.09 -6.35
N ALA A 29 -0.77 6.52 -7.41
CA ALA A 29 -0.43 5.19 -7.84
C ALA A 29 0.97 5.29 -8.45
N ASN A 30 1.98 5.50 -7.60
CA ASN A 30 3.37 5.24 -7.93
C ASN A 30 3.62 3.72 -8.01
N ALA A 31 2.60 2.94 -8.35
CA ALA A 31 2.74 1.54 -8.67
C ALA A 31 3.48 1.49 -9.99
N ILE A 32 4.64 0.85 -9.97
CA ILE A 32 5.40 0.59 -11.18
C ILE A 32 4.55 -0.36 -12.04
N TRP A 33 4.46 -0.07 -13.34
CA TRP A 33 3.74 -0.91 -14.29
C TRP A 33 4.27 -2.34 -14.23
N PRO A 34 3.41 -3.37 -14.37
CA PRO A 34 3.88 -4.74 -14.44
C PRO A 34 4.90 -4.86 -15.58
N GLY A 35 5.95 -5.65 -15.35
CA GLY A 35 6.98 -5.90 -16.34
C GLY A 35 6.45 -6.63 -17.58
N ILE A 36 7.34 -6.93 -18.52
CA ILE A 36 7.03 -7.74 -19.71
C ILE A 36 6.50 -9.11 -19.25
N GLU A 37 5.41 -9.56 -19.87
CA GLU A 37 4.84 -10.88 -19.64
C GLU A 37 5.83 -11.96 -20.13
N GLY A 38 6.52 -12.60 -19.20
CA GLY A 38 7.43 -13.72 -19.45
C GLY A 38 6.84 -15.03 -18.92
N GLY A 39 7.38 -16.15 -19.37
CA GLY A 39 7.12 -17.44 -18.72
C GLY A 39 7.72 -17.42 -17.32
N LEU A 40 6.90 -17.67 -16.30
CA LEU A 40 7.43 -17.81 -14.94
C LEU A 40 8.40 -19.00 -14.94
N TYR A 41 9.66 -18.76 -14.59
CA TYR A 41 10.59 -19.86 -14.33
C TYR A 41 10.04 -20.67 -13.15
N GLN A 42 9.66 -21.91 -13.42
CA GLN A 42 9.12 -22.85 -12.44
C GLN A 42 10.18 -23.94 -12.16
N PRO A 43 11.09 -23.73 -11.19
CA PRO A 43 12.16 -24.69 -10.91
C PRO A 43 11.65 -25.98 -10.22
N LEU A 44 10.43 -25.96 -9.68
CA LEU A 44 9.86 -27.08 -8.93
C LEU A 44 8.79 -27.78 -9.76
N THR A 45 8.69 -29.10 -9.59
CA THR A 45 7.56 -29.87 -10.11
C THR A 45 6.33 -29.65 -9.24
N GLU A 46 5.14 -29.91 -9.79
CA GLU A 46 3.87 -29.83 -9.05
C GLU A 46 3.93 -30.61 -7.72
N ARG A 47 4.51 -31.81 -7.76
CA ARG A 47 4.68 -32.66 -6.57
C ARG A 47 5.59 -32.02 -5.52
N ASP A 48 6.63 -31.30 -5.94
CA ASP A 48 7.53 -30.65 -5.01
C ASP A 48 6.88 -29.41 -4.38
N VAL A 49 6.06 -28.68 -5.14
CA VAL A 49 5.21 -27.61 -4.61
C VAL A 49 4.25 -28.15 -3.56
N GLU A 50 3.56 -29.25 -3.84
CA GLU A 50 2.61 -29.87 -2.91
C GLU A 50 3.30 -30.32 -1.61
N LYS A 51 4.51 -30.89 -1.71
CA LYS A 51 5.30 -31.24 -0.52
C LYS A 51 5.64 -30.03 0.34
N VAL A 52 6.09 -28.94 -0.27
CA VAL A 52 6.42 -27.70 0.46
C VAL A 52 5.16 -27.13 1.11
N HIS A 53 4.03 -27.15 0.42
CA HIS A 53 2.75 -26.69 0.95
C HIS A 53 2.33 -27.49 2.20
N GLN A 54 2.36 -28.83 2.12
CA GLN A 54 2.01 -29.68 3.27
C GLN A 54 2.97 -29.48 4.44
N ALA A 55 4.28 -29.37 4.18
CA ALA A 55 5.27 -29.09 5.20
C ALA A 55 5.02 -27.73 5.88
N ALA A 56 4.71 -26.69 5.12
CA ALA A 56 4.41 -25.36 5.65
C ALA A 56 3.18 -25.38 6.58
N LEU A 57 2.10 -26.04 6.15
CA LEU A 57 0.90 -26.22 6.99
C LEU A 57 1.20 -26.98 8.27
N THR A 58 1.99 -28.06 8.18
CA THR A 58 2.39 -28.85 9.34
C THR A 58 3.19 -28.00 10.34
N ILE A 59 4.10 -27.15 9.86
CA ILE A 59 4.89 -26.25 10.70
C ILE A 59 3.99 -25.25 11.42
N VAL A 60 3.05 -24.63 10.70
CA VAL A 60 2.12 -23.65 11.27
C VAL A 60 1.19 -24.31 12.29
N GLU A 61 0.70 -25.51 12.03
CA GLU A 61 -0.13 -26.28 12.97
C GLU A 61 0.63 -26.63 14.25
N GLN A 62 1.87 -27.12 14.12
CA GLN A 62 2.65 -27.61 15.26
C GLN A 62 3.31 -26.48 16.07
N THR A 63 3.75 -25.42 15.41
CA THR A 63 4.58 -24.36 16.01
C THR A 63 3.79 -23.08 16.25
N GLY A 64 2.77 -22.81 15.43
CA GLY A 64 2.03 -21.55 15.44
C GLY A 64 2.76 -20.40 14.73
N ILE A 65 2.14 -19.21 14.79
CA ILE A 65 2.68 -17.95 14.27
C ILE A 65 2.76 -16.96 15.44
N ALA A 66 3.89 -16.28 15.58
CA ALA A 66 4.07 -15.21 16.55
C ALA A 66 3.63 -13.85 15.99
N ASP A 67 3.42 -12.86 16.86
CA ASP A 67 3.14 -11.47 16.49
C ASP A 67 1.91 -11.29 15.59
N ALA A 68 0.83 -12.02 15.89
CA ALA A 68 -0.45 -11.83 15.23
C ALA A 68 -1.03 -10.44 15.51
N THR A 69 -1.64 -9.81 14.50
CA THR A 69 -2.39 -8.56 14.67
C THR A 69 -3.65 -8.80 15.51
N GLU A 70 -4.12 -7.78 16.24
CA GLU A 70 -5.35 -7.89 17.05
C GLU A 70 -6.56 -8.32 16.21
N GLU A 71 -6.68 -7.80 14.99
CA GLU A 71 -7.72 -8.18 14.02
C GLU A 71 -7.73 -9.68 13.71
N LEU A 72 -6.55 -10.29 13.63
CA LEU A 72 -6.41 -11.73 13.35
C LEU A 72 -6.77 -12.57 14.59
N LEU A 73 -6.41 -12.10 15.78
CA LEU A 73 -6.76 -12.77 17.03
C LEU A 73 -8.27 -12.79 17.26
N ASP A 74 -8.95 -11.67 17.04
CA ASP A 74 -10.41 -11.55 17.16
C ASP A 74 -11.16 -12.49 16.21
N LEU A 75 -10.58 -12.76 15.04
CA LEU A 75 -11.17 -13.64 14.03
C LEU A 75 -10.99 -15.13 14.36
N VAL A 76 -9.83 -15.51 14.91
CA VAL A 76 -9.41 -16.91 15.05
C VAL A 76 -9.74 -17.49 16.42
N LEU A 77 -9.78 -16.67 17.48
CA LEU A 77 -10.06 -17.14 18.83
C LEU A 77 -11.58 -17.26 19.08
N PRO A 78 -12.02 -18.29 19.83
CA PRO A 78 -13.40 -18.39 20.27
C PRO A 78 -13.75 -17.24 21.22
N ARG A 79 -15.02 -16.80 21.18
CA ARG A 79 -15.56 -15.74 22.03
C ARG A 79 -15.86 -16.19 23.44
#